data_AF-A0A7S8E781-F1
#
_entry.id   AF-A0A7S8E781-F1
#
_cell.length_a   1.000
_cell.length_b   1.000
_cell.length_c   1.000
_cell.angle_alpha   90.00
_cell.angle_beta   90.00
_cell.angle_gamma   90.00
#
_symmetry.space_group_name_H-M   'P 1'
#
loop_
_entity.id
_entity.type
_entity.pdbx_description
1 polymer ?
#
loop_
_entity_poly.entity_id
_entity_poly.type
_entity_poly.pdbx_seq_one_letter_code
_entity_poly.pdbx_strand_id
1 'polypeptide(L)'
;MTSVFIGSGILLVILLRSVLVVIGLYKDPILSSFEKYGEESVYSPMMALIIWAFIFLSYHLIIFVESSLLKIVIVVVSLVIFHTLFTNRDLLRQYNTVFRLFPRWYAQLSQRTSREERRRIAYLWLRLPLRTRLLYNTNDFYFNQWADLVLLSVAN
;
A
#
# COMPACT_ATOMS: atom_id res chain seq x y z
N MET A 1 -5.92 30.01 -3.23
CA MET A 1 -5.52 29.22 -4.43
C MET A 1 -4.26 28.42 -4.20
N THR A 2 -3.18 28.99 -3.67
CA THR A 2 -1.92 28.26 -3.36
C THR A 2 -2.10 27.02 -2.48
N SER A 3 -2.91 27.10 -1.42
CA SER A 3 -3.22 25.96 -0.54
C SER A 3 -3.91 24.78 -1.26
N VAL A 4 -4.73 25.07 -2.26
CA VAL A 4 -5.44 24.07 -3.06
C VAL A 4 -4.45 23.30 -3.96
N PHE A 5 -3.53 24.01 -4.60
CA PHE A 5 -2.48 23.38 -5.41
C PHE A 5 -1.55 22.51 -4.58
N ILE A 6 -1.15 22.97 -3.39
CA ILE A 6 -0.33 22.19 -2.45
C ILE A 6 -1.07 20.92 -2.01
N GLY A 7 -2.34 21.05 -1.61
CA GLY A 7 -3.16 19.91 -1.20
C GLY A 7 -3.34 18.87 -2.31
N SER A 8 -3.69 19.34 -3.52
CA SER A 8 -3.82 18.48 -4.71
C SER A 8 -2.50 17.77 -5.04
N GLY A 9 -1.37 18.50 -5.01
CA GLY A 9 -0.04 17.93 -5.27
C GLY A 9 0.35 16.83 -4.29
N ILE A 10 0.11 17.04 -2.98
CA ILE A 10 0.38 16.02 -1.96
C ILE A 10 -0.47 14.78 -2.18
N LEU A 11 -1.78 14.95 -2.41
CA LEU A 11 -2.70 13.83 -2.65
C LEU A 11 -2.33 13.06 -3.92
N LEU A 12 -1.90 13.76 -4.98
CA LEU A 12 -1.43 13.14 -6.21
C LEU A 12 -0.20 12.26 -5.97
N VAL A 13 0.79 12.75 -5.22
CA VAL A 13 2.00 12.00 -4.90
C VAL A 13 1.68 10.75 -4.08
N ILE A 14 0.78 10.85 -3.10
CA ILE A 14 0.35 9.71 -2.28
C ILE A 14 -0.42 8.69 -3.14
N LEU A 15 -1.32 9.16 -4.01
CA LEU A 15 -2.07 8.29 -4.92
C LEU A 15 -1.12 7.55 -5.88
N LEU A 16 -0.18 8.27 -6.49
CA LEU A 16 0.84 7.70 -7.38
C LEU A 16 1.69 6.66 -6.64
N ARG A 17 2.10 6.96 -5.41
CA ARG A 17 2.80 5.99 -4.54
C ARG A 17 1.96 4.72 -4.38
N SER A 18 0.67 4.82 -4.06
CA SER A 18 -0.20 3.65 -3.92
C SER A 18 -0.36 2.86 -5.21
N VAL A 19 -0.46 3.52 -6.36
CA VAL A 19 -0.47 2.86 -7.67
C VAL A 19 0.81 2.07 -7.90
N LEU A 20 1.98 2.65 -7.63
CA LEU A 20 3.27 1.97 -7.76
C LEU A 20 3.37 0.73 -6.86
N VAL A 21 2.81 0.78 -5.65
CA VAL A 21 2.78 -0.37 -4.74
C VAL A 21 1.87 -1.49 -5.27
N VAL A 22 0.68 -1.14 -5.77
CA VAL A 22 -0.27 -2.10 -6.34
C VAL A 22 0.28 -2.80 -7.58
N ILE A 23 0.94 -2.06 -8.47
CA ILE A 23 1.59 -2.62 -9.67
C ILE A 23 2.81 -3.47 -9.30
N GLY A 24 3.40 -3.27 -8.11
CA GLY A 24 4.54 -4.02 -7.60
C GLY A 24 5.90 -3.36 -7.84
N LEU A 25 5.91 -2.16 -8.42
CA LEU A 25 7.12 -1.36 -8.65
C LEU A 25 7.67 -0.72 -7.39
N TYR A 26 6.87 -0.56 -6.34
CA TYR A 26 7.33 0.01 -5.07
C TYR A 26 7.10 -0.96 -3.90
N LYS A 27 8.16 -1.68 -3.52
CA LYS A 27 8.11 -2.78 -2.55
C LYS A 27 8.31 -2.33 -1.11
N ASP A 28 8.95 -1.19 -0.89
CA ASP A 28 9.28 -0.66 0.46
C ASP A 28 8.07 -0.64 1.41
N PRO A 29 6.88 -0.12 1.02
CA PRO A 29 5.75 -0.03 1.97
C PRO A 29 5.28 -1.40 2.45
N ILE A 30 5.28 -2.40 1.57
CA ILE A 30 4.90 -3.76 1.90
C ILE A 30 5.94 -4.39 2.83
N LEU A 31 7.23 -4.29 2.48
CA LEU A 31 8.30 -4.89 3.28
C LEU A 31 8.44 -4.23 4.66
N SER A 32 8.29 -2.91 4.74
CA SER A 32 8.25 -2.19 6.03
C SER A 32 7.12 -2.65 6.95
N SER A 33 6.03 -3.20 6.39
CA SER A 33 4.93 -3.74 7.21
C SER A 33 5.31 -5.05 7.92
N PHE A 34 6.29 -5.80 7.42
CA PHE A 34 6.74 -7.05 8.05
C PHE A 34 7.74 -6.82 9.18
N GLU A 35 8.41 -5.67 9.24
CA GLU A 35 9.38 -5.37 10.30
C GLU A 35 8.76 -5.31 11.71
N LYS A 36 7.46 -4.96 11.81
CA LYS A 36 6.81 -4.74 13.10
C LYS A 36 6.64 -6.03 13.92
N TYR A 37 7.09 -6.01 15.16
CA TYR A 37 6.80 -7.02 16.19
C TYR A 37 5.35 -6.86 16.69
N GLY A 38 4.63 -7.97 16.89
CA GLY A 38 3.20 -7.99 17.25
C GLY A 38 2.36 -8.79 16.25
N GLU A 39 1.06 -8.54 16.13
CA GLU A 39 0.22 -9.12 15.06
C GLU A 39 0.69 -8.65 13.68
N GLU A 40 0.73 -9.55 12.68
CA GLU A 40 1.16 -9.19 11.32
C GLU A 40 0.11 -8.26 10.72
N SER A 41 0.40 -6.96 10.67
CA SER A 41 -0.48 -5.99 10.03
C SER A 41 -0.49 -6.29 8.54
N VAL A 42 -1.58 -6.90 8.06
CA VAL A 42 -1.73 -7.25 6.66
C VAL A 42 -1.90 -5.94 5.89
N TYR A 43 -0.80 -5.42 5.36
CA TYR A 43 -0.86 -4.29 4.46
C TYR A 43 -1.56 -4.72 3.17
N SER A 44 -2.67 -4.06 2.85
CA SER A 44 -3.48 -4.34 1.66
C SER A 44 -3.28 -3.20 0.66
N PRO A 45 -2.41 -3.38 -0.37
CA PRO A 45 -2.08 -2.33 -1.33
C PRO A 45 -3.31 -1.76 -2.04
N MET A 46 -4.25 -2.62 -2.42
CA MET A 46 -5.48 -2.20 -3.10
C MET A 46 -6.39 -1.38 -2.21
N MET A 47 -6.55 -1.75 -0.93
CA MET A 47 -7.32 -0.92 -0.01
C MET A 47 -6.71 0.46 0.18
N ALA A 48 -5.38 0.53 0.28
CA ALA A 48 -4.69 1.82 0.34
C ALA A 48 -4.98 2.66 -0.92
N LEU A 49 -4.89 2.06 -2.12
CA LEU A 49 -5.21 2.73 -3.37
C LEU A 49 -6.66 3.24 -3.40
N ILE A 50 -7.63 2.40 -3.04
CA ILE A 50 -9.06 2.77 -3.02
C ILE A 50 -9.31 3.93 -2.06
N ILE A 51 -8.75 3.88 -0.85
CA ILE A 51 -8.90 4.94 0.16
C ILE A 51 -8.32 6.25 -0.37
N TRP A 52 -7.10 6.23 -0.92
CA TRP A 52 -6.47 7.44 -1.43
C TRP A 52 -7.14 7.99 -2.69
N ALA A 53 -7.62 7.12 -3.58
CA ALA A 53 -8.40 7.52 -4.74
C ALA A 53 -9.71 8.18 -4.34
N PHE A 54 -10.40 7.63 -3.33
CA PHE A 54 -11.61 8.20 -2.77
C PHE A 54 -11.36 9.59 -2.16
N ILE A 55 -10.34 9.72 -1.29
CA ILE A 55 -9.98 11.00 -0.69
C ILE A 55 -9.61 12.04 -1.77
N PHE A 56 -8.83 11.64 -2.78
CA PHE A 56 -8.46 12.50 -3.89
C PHE A 56 -9.68 12.99 -4.65
N LEU A 57 -10.62 12.09 -4.98
CA LEU A 57 -11.84 12.43 -5.70
C LEU A 57 -12.74 13.36 -4.87
N SER A 58 -13.02 13.01 -3.61
CA SER A 58 -13.84 13.83 -2.71
C SER A 58 -13.26 15.24 -2.52
N TYR A 59 -11.93 15.34 -2.38
CA TYR A 59 -11.24 16.64 -2.28
C TYR A 59 -11.49 17.52 -3.51
N HIS A 60 -11.31 16.97 -4.72
CA HIS A 60 -11.51 17.74 -5.95
C HIS A 60 -12.98 18.06 -6.19
N LEU A 61 -13.91 17.14 -5.88
CA LEU A 61 -15.34 17.42 -5.96
C LEU A 61 -15.74 18.60 -5.06
N ILE A 62 -15.24 18.68 -3.83
CA ILE A 62 -15.54 19.80 -2.92
C ILE A 62 -15.02 21.14 -3.48
N ILE A 63 -13.90 21.14 -4.18
CA ILE A 63 -13.29 22.36 -4.75
C ILE A 63 -14.07 22.85 -5.96
N PHE A 64 -14.43 21.95 -6.89
CA PHE A 64 -15.04 22.31 -8.17
C PHE A 64 -16.56 22.50 -8.11
N VAL A 65 -17.23 21.92 -7.11
CA VAL A 65 -18.67 22.12 -6.92
C VAL A 65 -18.92 23.51 -6.35
N GLU A 66 -19.82 24.28 -6.96
CA GLU A 66 -20.18 25.61 -6.45
C GLU A 66 -21.24 25.53 -5.35
N SER A 67 -22.21 24.62 -5.48
CA SER A 67 -23.34 24.49 -4.55
C SER A 67 -22.91 24.04 -3.15
N SER A 68 -23.22 24.86 -2.14
CA SER A 68 -22.97 24.56 -0.73
C SER A 68 -23.70 23.30 -0.25
N LEU A 69 -24.92 23.07 -0.73
CA LEU A 69 -25.70 21.88 -0.39
C LEU A 69 -25.00 20.60 -0.88
N LEU A 70 -24.50 20.61 -2.12
CA LEU A 70 -23.77 19.47 -2.68
C LEU A 70 -22.45 19.22 -1.94
N LYS A 71 -21.73 20.25 -1.50
CA LYS A 71 -20.53 20.08 -0.65
C LYS A 71 -20.85 19.36 0.65
N ILE A 72 -21.92 19.76 1.33
CA ILE A 72 -22.37 19.11 2.57
C ILE A 72 -22.68 17.64 2.29
N VAL A 73 -23.41 17.34 1.22
CA VAL A 73 -23.73 15.97 0.82
C VAL A 73 -22.45 15.16 0.57
N ILE A 74 -21.49 15.69 -0.18
CA ILE A 74 -20.20 15.01 -0.45
C ILE A 74 -19.45 14.71 0.85
N VAL A 75 -19.39 15.67 1.77
CA VAL A 75 -18.71 15.49 3.07
C VAL A 75 -19.41 14.42 3.90
N VAL A 76 -20.74 14.48 4.02
CA VAL A 76 -21.53 13.51 4.78
C VAL A 76 -21.39 12.11 4.19
N VAL A 77 -21.53 11.96 2.87
CA VAL A 77 -21.35 10.67 2.19
C VAL A 77 -19.93 10.15 2.38
N SER A 78 -18.91 11.02 2.30
CA SER A 78 -17.52 10.64 2.55
C SER A 78 -17.28 10.16 3.98
N LEU A 79 -17.89 10.80 4.97
CA LEU A 79 -17.82 10.38 6.36
C LEU A 79 -18.52 9.03 6.59
N VAL A 80 -19.68 8.80 5.97
CA VAL A 80 -20.41 7.52 6.07
C VAL A 80 -19.60 6.39 5.44
N ILE A 81 -19.04 6.60 4.24
CA ILE A 81 -18.17 5.61 3.58
C ILE A 81 -16.93 5.33 4.43
N PHE A 82 -16.28 6.38 4.94
CA PHE A 82 -15.12 6.21 5.81
C PHE A 82 -15.48 5.44 7.08
N HIS A 83 -16.58 5.79 7.75
CA HIS A 83 -17.04 5.09 8.94
C HIS A 83 -17.35 3.62 8.67
N THR A 84 -18.07 3.32 7.58
CA THR A 84 -18.41 1.93 7.21
C THR A 84 -17.18 1.09 6.87
N LEU A 85 -16.18 1.66 6.18
CA LEU A 85 -14.91 0.98 5.90
C LEU A 85 -14.13 0.66 7.18
N PHE A 86 -14.09 1.57 8.16
CA PHE A 86 -13.30 1.38 9.38
C PHE A 86 -13.99 0.51 10.45
N THR A 87 -15.32 0.59 10.55
CA THR A 87 -16.11 -0.19 11.52
C THR A 87 -16.25 -1.64 11.06
N ASN A 88 -16.51 -1.88 9.78
CA ASN A 88 -16.73 -3.24 9.25
C ASN A 88 -15.41 -3.91 8.85
N ARG A 89 -14.54 -4.15 9.82
CA ARG A 89 -13.26 -4.85 9.59
C ARG A 89 -13.44 -6.25 8.97
N ASP A 90 -14.58 -6.88 9.18
CA ASP A 90 -14.87 -8.19 8.59
C ASP A 90 -15.14 -8.13 7.08
N LEU A 91 -15.75 -7.05 6.58
CA LEU A 91 -15.84 -6.80 5.13
C LEU A 91 -14.43 -6.62 4.54
N LEU A 92 -13.58 -5.83 5.21
CA LEU A 92 -12.19 -5.66 4.77
C LEU A 92 -11.45 -7.00 4.73
N ARG A 93 -11.67 -7.90 5.70
CA ARG A 93 -11.09 -9.25 5.71
C ARG A 93 -11.56 -10.10 4.55
N GLN A 94 -12.86 -10.08 4.22
CA GLN A 94 -13.43 -10.84 3.11
C GLN A 94 -12.81 -10.45 1.77
N TYR A 95 -12.65 -9.14 1.52
CA TYR A 95 -12.01 -8.65 0.30
C TYR A 95 -10.49 -8.80 0.32
N ASN A 96 -9.86 -8.87 1.51
CA ASN A 96 -8.41 -9.00 1.63
C ASN A 96 -7.88 -10.27 0.96
N THR A 97 -8.65 -11.35 0.92
CA THR A 97 -8.25 -12.61 0.26
C THR A 97 -7.98 -12.40 -1.23
N VAL A 98 -8.84 -11.64 -1.92
CA VAL A 98 -8.67 -11.31 -3.35
C VAL A 98 -7.57 -10.26 -3.52
N PHE A 99 -7.52 -9.25 -2.66
CA PHE A 99 -6.55 -8.18 -2.76
C PHE A 99 -5.12 -8.58 -2.41
N ARG A 100 -4.92 -9.66 -1.65
CA ARG A 100 -3.61 -10.26 -1.39
C ARG A 100 -2.93 -10.85 -2.62
N LEU A 101 -3.67 -11.06 -3.71
CA LEU A 101 -3.11 -11.53 -4.98
C LEU A 101 -2.25 -10.46 -5.67
N PHE A 102 -2.33 -9.20 -5.20
CA PHE A 102 -1.62 -8.07 -5.78
C PHE A 102 -0.74 -7.36 -4.73
N PRO A 103 0.52 -7.04 -5.07
CA PRO A 103 1.23 -7.40 -6.30
C PRO A 103 1.64 -8.88 -6.36
N ARG A 104 1.83 -9.43 -7.57
CA ARG A 104 2.11 -10.87 -7.78
C ARG A 104 3.32 -11.37 -7.00
N TRP A 105 4.40 -10.59 -6.96
CA TRP A 105 5.60 -10.93 -6.19
C TRP A 105 5.29 -11.11 -4.69
N TYR A 106 4.38 -10.30 -4.14
CA TYR A 106 4.02 -10.37 -2.72
C TYR A 106 3.22 -11.65 -2.44
N ALA A 107 2.26 -11.99 -3.30
CA ALA A 107 1.51 -13.23 -3.20
C ALA A 107 2.45 -14.45 -3.24
N GLN A 108 3.38 -14.49 -4.21
CA GLN A 108 4.36 -15.56 -4.34
C GLN A 108 5.28 -15.66 -3.11
N LEU A 109 5.80 -14.53 -2.64
CA LEU A 109 6.66 -14.48 -1.45
C LEU A 109 5.90 -15.01 -0.23
N SER A 110 4.67 -14.55 -0.02
CA SER A 110 3.83 -14.94 1.11
C SER A 110 3.50 -16.43 1.12
N GLN A 111 3.28 -17.03 -0.06
CA GLN A 111 2.99 -18.47 -0.21
C GLN A 111 4.19 -19.36 0.10
N ARG A 112 5.40 -18.93 -0.26
CA ARG A 112 6.62 -19.76 -0.14
C ARG A 112 7.43 -19.53 1.14
N THR A 113 7.08 -18.51 1.93
CA THR A 113 7.85 -18.13 3.13
C THR A 113 7.02 -18.16 4.39
N SER A 114 7.65 -18.53 5.49
CA SER A 114 7.13 -18.34 6.83
C SER A 114 7.15 -16.86 7.23
N ARG A 115 6.48 -16.57 8.34
CA ARG A 115 6.43 -15.21 8.90
C ARG A 115 7.81 -14.69 9.33
N GLU A 116 8.63 -15.55 9.95
CA GLU A 116 9.97 -15.16 10.41
C GLU A 116 10.92 -14.94 9.23
N GLU A 117 10.74 -15.70 8.16
CA GLU A 117 11.47 -15.51 6.90
C GLU A 117 11.12 -14.16 6.25
N ARG A 118 9.84 -13.80 6.14
CA ARG A 118 9.41 -12.49 5.63
C ARG A 118 9.97 -11.33 6.44
N ARG A 119 9.99 -11.46 7.78
CA ARG A 119 10.59 -10.47 8.70
C ARG A 119 12.06 -10.26 8.41
N ARG A 120 12.81 -11.34 8.23
CA ARG A 120 14.24 -11.26 7.91
C ARG A 120 14.49 -10.60 6.56
N ILE A 121 13.72 -10.96 5.55
CA ILE A 121 13.76 -10.33 4.23
C ILE A 121 13.51 -8.82 4.37
N ALA A 122 12.45 -8.43 5.09
CA ALA A 122 12.16 -7.02 5.32
C ALA A 122 13.27 -6.28 6.06
N TYR A 123 13.83 -6.86 7.11
CA TYR A 123 14.93 -6.27 7.86
C TYR A 123 16.17 -6.04 6.99
N LEU A 124 16.56 -7.02 6.17
CA LEU A 124 17.69 -6.86 5.25
C LEU A 124 17.38 -5.91 4.12
N TRP A 125 16.14 -5.91 3.60
CA TRP A 125 15.69 -4.98 2.57
C TRP A 125 15.89 -3.53 3.00
N LEU A 126 15.48 -3.19 4.23
CA LEU A 126 15.57 -1.83 4.76
C LEU A 126 17.01 -1.35 4.93
N ARG A 127 17.98 -2.27 4.96
CA ARG A 127 19.43 -1.98 5.04
C ARG A 127 20.12 -1.94 3.69
N LEU A 128 19.43 -2.30 2.60
CA LEU A 128 20.01 -2.24 1.26
C LEU A 128 20.28 -0.80 0.83
N PRO A 129 21.42 -0.56 0.15
CA PRO A 129 21.67 0.71 -0.51
C PRO A 129 20.54 1.11 -1.46
N LEU A 130 20.24 2.40 -1.56
CA LEU A 130 19.13 2.92 -2.36
C LEU A 130 19.18 2.44 -3.82
N ARG A 131 20.38 2.43 -4.43
CA ARG A 131 20.58 1.98 -5.82
C ARG A 131 20.16 0.52 -6.01
N THR A 132 20.51 -0.35 -5.07
CA THR A 132 20.15 -1.77 -5.09
C THR A 132 18.64 -1.95 -4.93
N ARG A 133 18.01 -1.19 -4.03
CA ARG A 133 16.54 -1.21 -3.86
C ARG A 133 15.81 -0.80 -5.14
N LEU A 134 16.28 0.23 -5.84
CA LEU A 134 15.68 0.67 -7.11
C LEU A 134 15.72 -0.42 -8.19
N LEU A 135 16.83 -1.15 -8.29
CA LEU A 135 16.95 -2.28 -9.21
C LEU A 135 15.93 -3.39 -8.89
N TYR A 136 15.84 -3.79 -7.63
CA TYR A 136 14.91 -4.84 -7.19
C TYR A 136 13.43 -4.39 -7.21
N ASN A 137 13.17 -3.11 -6.98
CA ASN A 137 11.84 -2.53 -7.13
C ASN A 137 11.33 -2.66 -8.57
N THR A 138 12.20 -2.47 -9.56
CA THR A 138 11.83 -2.50 -10.98
C THR A 138 11.73 -3.92 -11.54
N ASN A 139 12.47 -4.89 -10.99
CA ASN A 139 12.52 -6.25 -11.51
C ASN A 139 12.24 -7.30 -10.43
N ASP A 140 11.06 -7.92 -10.53
CA ASP A 140 10.60 -8.97 -9.62
C ASP A 140 11.50 -10.23 -9.63
N PHE A 141 12.13 -10.56 -10.75
CA PHE A 141 13.06 -11.69 -10.84
C PHE A 141 14.27 -11.49 -9.94
N TYR A 142 14.94 -10.34 -10.03
CA TYR A 142 16.09 -10.03 -9.18
C TYR A 142 15.71 -9.90 -7.70
N PHE A 143 14.54 -9.31 -7.42
CA PHE A 143 14.01 -9.28 -6.06
C PHE A 143 13.83 -10.69 -5.49
N ASN A 144 13.17 -11.59 -6.23
CA ASN A 144 12.92 -12.95 -5.78
C ASN A 144 14.21 -13.75 -5.60
N GLN A 145 15.16 -13.61 -6.52
CA GLN A 145 16.48 -14.25 -6.42
C GLN A 145 17.25 -13.76 -5.19
N TRP A 146 17.25 -12.45 -4.92
CA TRP A 146 17.85 -11.90 -3.72
C TRP A 146 17.17 -12.40 -2.44
N ALA A 147 15.83 -12.46 -2.43
CA ALA A 147 15.08 -13.01 -1.31
C ALA A 147 15.45 -14.48 -1.07
N ASP A 148 15.62 -15.28 -2.13
CA ASP A 148 16.01 -16.69 -2.00
C ASP A 148 17.42 -16.84 -1.41
N LEU A 149 18.37 -15.98 -1.82
CA LEU A 149 19.71 -15.95 -1.23
C LEU A 149 19.68 -15.61 0.27
N VAL A 150 18.81 -14.68 0.69
CA VAL A 150 18.60 -14.34 2.11
C VAL A 150 18.07 -15.53 2.92
N LEU A 151 17.21 -16.35 2.32
CA LEU A 151 16.67 -17.53 2.99
C LEU A 151 17.74 -18.63 3.11
N LEU A 152 18.50 -18.86 2.04
CA LEU A 152 19.57 -19.86 2.00
C LEU A 152 20.72 -19.54 2.96
N SER A 153 21.05 -18.26 3.18
CA SER A 153 22.17 -17.86 4.05
C SER A 153 22.02 -18.24 5.52
N VAL A 154 20.85 -18.77 5.93
CA VAL A 154 20.56 -19.13 7.32
C VAL A 154 20.10 -20.58 7.46
N ALA A 155 19.94 -21.31 6.34
CA ALA A 155 19.70 -22.75 6.38
C ALA A 155 20.98 -23.55 6.72
N ASN A 156 22.14 -22.89 6.73
CA ASN A 156 23.44 -23.39 7.20
C ASN A 156 23.77 -22.81 8.57
#